data_AF-A0A835RT42-F1
#
_entry.id   AF-A0A835RT42-F1
#
_cell.length_a   1.000
_cell.length_b   1.000
_cell.length_c   1.000
_cell.angle_alpha   90.00
_cell.angle_beta   90.00
_cell.angle_gamma   90.00
#
_symmetry.space_group_name_H-M   'P 1'
#
loop_
_entity.id
_entity.type
_entity.pdbx_description
1 polymer ?
#
loop_
_entity_poly.entity_id
_entity_poly.type
_entity_poly.pdbx_seq_one_letter_code
_entity_poly.pdbx_strand_id
1 'polypeptide(L)'
;MVEGEVAFEDGEAFRKMRQRIADHSKRVVETKEKFSKQAVETKEKLSKHAVETKEKLSKHAVETKEKLSKQAVQTKEILSKQADKIAKRAEEHERFINKVTHFLGVIGFGGFCYILGARPQDVPYVYCLFYVTFVPLRWIYYRYKKWHYYLLDFCYYANTFFLVMLLMFPKNEKLFMGPLAWALIVWRCSLVFSSLDKIVSVLIHLLPGIVFFTIRWWNPETFAAMHPEAQLQEFRGLMWRTSPSYGHGYFLFLLLLTHFGSCYIFSLLMFCVVNVCCVIQKS
;
A
#
# COMPACT_ATOMS: atom_id res chain seq x y z
N MET A 1 82.17 88.94 52.82
CA MET A 1 82.61 87.70 52.16
C MET A 1 81.48 86.68 52.25
N VAL A 2 80.43 86.78 51.41
CA VAL A 2 79.25 85.86 51.44
C VAL A 2 78.70 85.65 50.02
N GLU A 3 79.55 85.48 49.02
CA GLU A 3 79.13 85.12 47.63
C GLU A 3 79.77 83.82 47.12
N GLY A 4 80.62 83.16 47.92
CA GLY A 4 81.34 81.94 47.51
C GLY A 4 80.73 80.61 47.97
N GLU A 5 79.76 80.61 48.90
CA GLU A 5 79.20 79.39 49.51
C GLU A 5 77.93 78.87 48.82
N VAL A 6 77.15 79.75 48.17
CA VAL A 6 75.88 79.38 47.51
C VAL A 6 76.09 78.66 46.18
N ALA A 7 77.23 78.86 45.51
CA ALA A 7 77.54 78.21 44.23
C ALA A 7 78.08 76.77 44.36
N PHE A 8 78.55 76.37 45.55
CA PHE A 8 79.14 75.05 45.79
C PHE A 8 78.10 73.99 46.21
N GLU A 9 77.09 74.35 47.00
CA GLU A 9 75.98 73.45 47.36
C GLU A 9 75.06 73.12 46.16
N ASP A 10 74.84 74.07 45.26
CA ASP A 10 73.95 73.91 44.09
C ASP A 10 74.52 72.90 43.07
N GLY A 11 75.85 72.84 42.94
CA GLY A 11 76.57 71.88 42.09
C GLY A 11 76.56 70.44 42.63
N GLU A 12 76.50 70.24 43.95
CA GLU A 12 76.43 68.91 44.56
C GLU A 12 75.01 68.33 44.51
N ALA A 13 74.00 69.19 44.73
CA ALA A 13 72.59 68.83 44.57
C ALA A 13 72.27 68.40 43.13
N PHE A 14 72.78 69.13 42.12
CA PHE A 14 72.61 68.79 40.72
C PHE A 14 73.28 67.46 40.35
N ARG A 15 74.45 67.16 40.92
CA ARG A 15 75.16 65.89 40.71
C ARG A 15 74.39 64.70 41.28
N LYS A 16 73.81 64.86 42.48
CA LYS A 16 72.96 63.86 43.15
C LYS A 16 71.65 63.62 42.40
N MET A 17 71.05 64.68 41.86
CA MET A 17 69.88 64.61 40.97
C MET A 17 70.19 63.84 39.69
N ARG A 18 71.33 64.12 39.04
CA ARG A 18 71.77 63.42 37.82
C ARG A 18 72.03 61.93 38.06
N GLN A 19 72.62 61.58 39.21
CA GLN A 19 72.79 60.18 39.63
C GLN A 19 71.46 59.48 39.88
N ARG A 20 70.50 60.13 40.54
CA ARG A 20 69.14 59.57 40.71
C ARG A 20 68.43 59.35 39.38
N ILE A 21 68.56 60.29 38.44
CA ILE A 21 67.98 60.16 37.09
C ILE A 21 68.65 58.98 36.35
N ALA A 22 69.97 58.83 36.46
CA ALA A 22 70.69 57.70 35.86
C ALA A 22 70.27 56.34 36.47
N ASP A 23 70.16 56.26 37.79
CA ASP A 23 69.71 55.05 38.50
C ASP A 23 68.24 54.71 38.22
N HIS A 24 67.39 55.72 38.09
CA HIS A 24 65.99 55.53 37.72
C HIS A 24 65.87 55.05 36.28
N SER A 25 66.66 55.61 35.36
CA SER A 25 66.75 55.15 33.97
C SER A 25 67.19 53.68 33.89
N LYS A 26 68.22 53.30 34.66
CA LYS A 26 68.71 51.92 34.73
C LYS A 26 67.64 50.95 35.24
N ARG A 27 66.91 51.31 36.30
CA ARG A 27 65.80 50.52 36.85
C ARG A 27 64.64 50.39 35.86
N VAL A 28 64.32 51.44 35.11
CA VAL A 28 63.29 51.40 34.06
C VAL A 28 63.70 50.45 32.93
N VAL A 29 64.97 50.46 32.53
CA VAL A 29 65.51 49.55 31.50
C VAL A 29 65.49 48.09 31.98
N GLU A 30 65.95 47.80 33.20
CA GLU A 30 65.87 46.45 33.78
C GLU A 30 64.44 45.94 33.95
N THR A 31 63.52 46.83 34.36
CA THR A 31 62.10 46.49 34.49
C THR A 31 61.50 46.16 33.13
N LYS A 32 61.79 46.95 32.10
CA LYS A 32 61.38 46.66 30.72
C LYS A 32 61.92 45.32 30.20
N GLU A 33 63.18 45.01 30.47
CA GLU A 33 63.74 43.70 30.08
C GLU A 33 63.02 42.54 30.77
N LYS A 34 62.75 42.64 32.07
CA LYS A 34 62.03 41.60 32.82
C LYS A 34 60.62 41.38 32.28
N PHE A 35 59.88 42.47 32.02
CA PHE A 35 58.55 42.38 31.40
C PHE A 35 58.60 41.79 29.99
N SER A 36 59.61 42.14 29.19
CA SER A 36 59.81 41.57 27.86
C SER A 36 60.05 40.06 27.92
N LYS A 37 60.95 39.61 28.80
CA LYS A 37 61.22 38.18 29.03
C LYS A 37 59.97 37.42 29.50
N GLN A 38 59.23 38.00 30.44
CA GLN A 38 57.98 37.41 30.94
C GLN A 38 56.89 37.34 29.86
N ALA A 39 56.78 38.36 29.00
CA ALA A 39 55.84 38.35 27.88
C ALA A 39 56.18 37.29 26.82
N VAL A 40 57.46 37.10 26.53
CA VAL A 40 57.94 36.04 25.61
C VAL A 40 57.65 34.66 26.18
N GLU A 41 57.97 34.43 27.46
CA GLU A 41 57.73 33.15 28.12
C GLU A 41 56.22 32.81 28.21
N THR A 42 55.38 33.82 28.47
CA THR A 42 53.93 33.64 28.52
C THR A 42 53.36 33.27 27.14
N LYS A 43 53.84 33.90 26.06
CA LYS A 43 53.44 33.54 24.69
C LYS A 43 53.84 32.12 24.31
N GLU A 44 55.04 31.69 24.72
CA GLU A 44 55.52 30.34 24.44
C GLU A 44 54.72 29.26 25.19
N LYS A 45 54.37 29.50 26.46
CA LYS A 45 53.49 28.60 27.22
C LYS A 45 52.10 28.51 26.60
N LEU A 46 51.55 29.65 26.15
CA LEU A 46 50.24 29.69 25.52
C LEU A 46 50.22 28.95 24.17
N SER A 47 51.29 29.08 23.37
CA SER A 47 51.39 28.38 22.08
C SER A 47 51.49 26.87 22.27
N LYS A 48 52.28 26.41 23.24
CA LYS A 48 52.38 24.99 23.60
C LYS A 48 51.03 24.42 24.04
N HIS A 49 50.31 25.13 24.92
CA HIS A 49 49.00 24.69 25.40
C HIS A 49 47.93 24.68 24.27
N ALA A 50 47.99 25.63 23.35
CA ALA A 50 47.09 25.68 22.19
C ALA A 50 47.32 24.48 21.24
N VAL A 51 48.59 24.13 20.98
CA VAL A 51 48.95 22.96 20.16
C VAL A 51 48.49 21.67 20.83
N GLU A 52 48.75 21.51 22.13
CA GLU A 52 48.35 20.31 22.89
C GLU A 52 46.83 20.14 22.94
N THR A 53 46.08 21.24 23.12
CA THR A 53 44.62 21.22 23.13
C THR A 53 44.06 20.80 21.76
N LYS A 54 44.64 21.30 20.67
CA LYS A 54 44.24 20.93 19.30
C LYS A 54 44.50 19.46 19.02
N GLU A 55 45.64 18.93 19.47
CA GLU A 55 45.98 17.52 19.29
C GLU A 55 45.01 16.61 20.05
N LYS A 56 44.71 16.92 21.32
CA LYS A 56 43.72 16.17 22.12
C LYS A 56 42.34 16.18 21.47
N LEU A 57 41.90 17.34 20.96
CA LEU A 57 40.62 17.45 20.27
C LEU A 57 40.58 16.63 18.97
N SER A 58 41.68 16.62 18.21
CA SER A 58 41.75 15.80 16.98
C SER A 58 41.69 14.30 17.27
N LYS A 59 42.36 13.83 18.32
CA LYS A 59 42.31 12.42 18.74
C LYS A 59 40.89 12.03 19.16
N HIS A 60 40.25 12.86 19.98
CA HIS A 60 38.88 12.61 20.43
C HIS A 60 37.86 12.63 19.27
N ALA A 61 38.05 13.52 18.28
CA ALA A 61 37.20 13.58 17.09
C ALA A 61 37.33 12.32 16.22
N VAL A 62 38.53 11.79 16.04
CA VAL A 62 38.77 10.54 15.30
C VAL A 62 38.15 9.35 16.04
N GLU A 63 38.37 9.23 17.35
CA GLU A 63 37.83 8.14 18.16
C GLU A 63 36.29 8.15 18.20
N THR A 64 35.68 9.35 18.28
CA THR A 64 34.22 9.51 18.23
C THR A 64 33.66 9.06 16.88
N LYS A 65 34.31 9.44 15.77
CA LYS A 65 33.90 9.00 14.42
C LYS A 65 33.99 7.48 14.26
N GLU A 66 35.02 6.85 14.80
CA GLU A 66 35.19 5.41 14.74
C GLU A 66 34.15 4.66 15.58
N LYS A 67 33.83 5.16 16.78
CA LYS A 67 32.75 4.60 17.61
C LYS A 67 31.39 4.72 16.91
N LEU A 68 31.10 5.88 16.32
CA LEU A 68 29.87 6.09 15.55
C LEU A 68 29.79 5.19 14.32
N SER A 69 30.89 4.99 13.59
CA SER A 69 30.89 4.11 12.42
C SER A 69 30.65 2.65 12.82
N LYS A 70 31.31 2.18 13.89
CA LYS A 70 31.07 0.84 14.47
C LYS A 70 29.63 0.67 14.92
N GLN A 71 29.07 1.65 15.64
CA GLN A 71 27.68 1.62 16.10
C GLN A 71 26.68 1.64 14.93
N ALA A 72 26.95 2.43 13.89
CA ALA A 72 26.11 2.47 12.69
C ALA A 72 26.11 1.11 11.96
N VAL A 73 27.27 0.45 11.85
CA VAL A 73 27.38 -0.89 11.24
C VAL A 73 26.63 -1.92 12.08
N GLN A 74 26.83 -1.95 13.40
CA GLN A 74 26.12 -2.85 14.30
C GLN A 74 24.60 -2.64 14.26
N THR A 75 24.15 -1.38 14.23
CA THR A 75 22.71 -1.05 14.15
C THR A 75 22.11 -1.53 12.84
N LYS A 76 22.81 -1.33 11.71
CA LYS A 76 22.38 -1.85 10.41
C LYS A 76 22.29 -3.39 10.40
N GLU A 77 23.23 -4.08 11.02
CA GLU A 77 23.24 -5.54 11.11
C GLU A 77 22.10 -6.08 12.00
N ILE A 78 21.78 -5.39 13.11
CA ILE A 78 20.64 -5.75 13.96
C ILE A 78 19.33 -5.53 13.20
N LEU A 79 19.19 -4.39 12.52
CA LEU A 79 18.01 -4.06 11.72
C LEU A 79 17.82 -5.04 10.56
N SER A 80 18.90 -5.43 9.86
CA SER A 80 18.79 -6.43 8.78
C SER A 80 18.38 -7.78 9.32
N LYS A 81 18.97 -8.26 10.42
CA LYS A 81 18.56 -9.51 11.09
C LYS A 81 17.11 -9.47 11.57
N GLN A 82 16.61 -8.33 12.03
CA GLN A 82 15.21 -8.18 12.40
C GLN A 82 14.28 -8.18 11.19
N ALA A 83 14.65 -7.47 10.12
CA ALA A 83 13.91 -7.47 8.85
C ALA A 83 13.82 -8.87 8.26
N ASP A 84 14.93 -9.63 8.23
CA ASP A 84 14.98 -11.00 7.74
C ASP A 84 14.09 -11.94 8.57
N LYS A 85 14.09 -11.80 9.90
CA LYS A 85 13.19 -12.57 10.78
C LYS A 85 11.72 -12.25 10.54
N ILE A 86 11.38 -10.98 10.31
CA ILE A 86 10.01 -10.55 9.99
C ILE A 86 9.59 -11.08 8.63
N ALA A 87 10.45 -10.97 7.61
CA ALA A 87 10.21 -11.48 6.27
C ALA A 87 9.99 -12.99 6.28
N LYS A 88 10.88 -13.74 6.95
CA LYS A 88 10.75 -15.20 7.07
C LYS A 88 9.47 -15.63 7.78
N ARG A 89 9.10 -14.94 8.87
CA ARG A 89 7.84 -15.20 9.58
C ARG A 89 6.61 -14.91 8.70
N ALA A 90 6.64 -13.82 7.93
CA ALA A 90 5.56 -13.48 7.00
C ALA A 90 5.43 -14.52 5.88
N GLU A 91 6.55 -14.96 5.30
CA GLU A 91 6.59 -16.01 4.27
C GLU A 91 6.06 -17.35 4.79
N GLU A 92 6.47 -17.77 6.00
CA GLU A 92 5.97 -18.99 6.64
C GLU A 92 4.45 -18.90 6.89
N HIS A 93 3.95 -17.76 7.36
CA HIS A 93 2.53 -17.54 7.59
C HIS A 93 1.73 -17.54 6.29
N GLU A 94 2.20 -16.87 5.25
CA GLU A 94 1.57 -16.86 3.93
C GLU A 94 1.51 -18.28 3.34
N ARG A 95 2.60 -19.03 3.45
CA ARG A 95 2.66 -20.42 2.98
C ARG A 95 1.69 -21.32 3.73
N PHE A 96 1.51 -21.12 5.03
CA PHE A 96 0.53 -21.85 5.83
C PHE A 96 -0.91 -21.52 5.39
N ILE A 97 -1.25 -20.24 5.26
CA ILE A 97 -2.58 -19.80 4.81
C ILE A 97 -2.88 -20.32 3.40
N ASN A 98 -1.91 -20.31 2.49
CA ASN A 98 -2.06 -20.83 1.14
C ASN A 98 -2.37 -22.34 1.14
N LYS A 99 -1.70 -23.13 1.99
CA LYS A 99 -1.97 -24.57 2.14
C LYS A 99 -3.35 -24.84 2.71
N VAL A 100 -3.72 -24.14 3.79
CA VAL A 100 -5.04 -24.28 4.42
C VAL A 100 -6.15 -23.88 3.46
N THR A 101 -5.98 -22.75 2.78
CA THR A 101 -6.92 -22.26 1.76
C THR A 101 -7.07 -23.26 0.62
N HIS A 102 -5.98 -23.86 0.17
CA HIS A 102 -6.01 -24.88 -0.87
C HIS A 102 -6.81 -26.11 -0.43
N PHE A 103 -6.52 -26.64 0.77
CA PHE A 103 -7.22 -27.82 1.29
C PHE A 103 -8.72 -27.56 1.48
N LEU A 104 -9.09 -26.44 2.13
CA LEU A 104 -10.48 -26.04 2.31
C LEU A 104 -11.18 -25.74 0.98
N GLY A 105 -10.47 -25.14 0.03
CA GLY A 105 -10.96 -24.85 -1.31
C GLY A 105 -11.29 -26.12 -2.09
N VAL A 106 -10.42 -27.14 -2.04
CA VAL A 106 -10.65 -28.44 -2.70
C VAL A 106 -11.82 -29.19 -2.05
N ILE A 107 -11.90 -29.22 -0.71
CA ILE A 107 -13.04 -29.84 -0.01
C ILE A 107 -14.34 -29.11 -0.32
N GLY A 108 -14.35 -27.79 -0.26
CA GLY A 108 -15.52 -26.97 -0.57
C GLY A 108 -15.98 -27.15 -2.02
N PHE A 109 -15.04 -27.19 -2.97
CA PHE A 109 -15.34 -27.45 -4.37
C PHE A 109 -15.88 -28.88 -4.60
N GLY A 110 -15.29 -29.89 -3.95
CA GLY A 110 -15.78 -31.26 -3.99
C GLY A 110 -17.19 -31.39 -3.41
N GLY A 111 -17.46 -30.73 -2.27
CA GLY A 111 -18.79 -30.66 -1.67
C GLY A 111 -19.82 -29.98 -2.57
N PHE A 112 -19.43 -28.89 -3.25
CA PHE A 112 -20.27 -28.24 -4.25
C PHE A 112 -20.59 -29.16 -5.44
N CYS A 113 -19.58 -29.84 -6.01
CA CYS A 113 -19.80 -30.79 -7.09
C CYS A 113 -20.67 -31.98 -6.66
N TYR A 114 -20.54 -32.44 -5.42
CA TYR A 114 -21.40 -33.48 -4.85
C TYR A 114 -22.86 -33.02 -4.78
N ILE A 115 -23.12 -31.81 -4.25
CA ILE A 115 -24.48 -31.25 -4.19
C ILE A 115 -25.06 -31.08 -5.59
N LEU A 116 -24.25 -30.57 -6.54
CA LEU A 116 -24.68 -30.40 -7.93
C LEU A 116 -25.10 -31.73 -8.57
N GLY A 117 -24.41 -32.84 -8.28
CA GLY A 117 -24.75 -34.16 -8.81
C GLY A 117 -25.86 -34.90 -8.05
N ALA A 118 -25.87 -34.81 -6.72
CA ALA A 118 -26.80 -35.56 -5.87
C ALA A 118 -28.14 -34.83 -5.65
N ARG A 119 -28.11 -33.50 -5.56
CA ARG A 119 -29.27 -32.68 -5.21
C ARG A 119 -29.19 -31.26 -5.83
N PRO A 120 -29.26 -31.15 -7.16
CA PRO A 120 -29.12 -29.88 -7.88
C PRO A 120 -30.19 -28.82 -7.52
N GLN A 121 -31.30 -29.23 -6.92
CA GLN A 121 -32.33 -28.35 -6.35
C GLN A 121 -31.79 -27.44 -5.24
N ASP A 122 -30.72 -27.84 -4.55
CA ASP A 122 -30.15 -27.09 -3.42
C ASP A 122 -29.14 -26.02 -3.88
N VAL A 123 -28.70 -26.07 -5.14
CA VAL A 123 -27.67 -25.18 -5.71
C VAL A 123 -28.02 -23.69 -5.66
N PRO A 124 -29.27 -23.24 -5.92
CA PRO A 124 -29.66 -21.84 -5.72
C PRO A 124 -29.48 -21.36 -4.27
N TYR A 125 -29.79 -22.21 -3.28
CA TYR A 125 -29.61 -21.86 -1.87
C TYR A 125 -28.13 -21.77 -1.48
N VAL A 126 -27.31 -22.69 -1.99
CA VAL A 126 -25.85 -22.64 -1.81
C VAL A 126 -25.26 -21.36 -2.42
N TYR A 127 -25.75 -20.93 -3.59
CA TYR A 127 -25.37 -19.66 -4.19
C TYR A 127 -25.77 -18.47 -3.31
N CYS A 128 -26.99 -18.43 -2.80
CA CYS A 128 -27.45 -17.36 -1.91
C CYS A 128 -26.57 -17.26 -0.66
N LEU A 129 -26.31 -18.40 -0.01
CA LEU A 129 -25.44 -18.48 1.17
C LEU A 129 -24.02 -18.00 0.84
N PHE A 130 -23.45 -18.47 -0.27
CA PHE A 130 -22.14 -18.05 -0.74
C PHE A 130 -22.09 -16.53 -0.96
N TYR A 131 -23.06 -15.97 -1.68
CA TYR A 131 -23.07 -14.56 -2.05
C TYR A 131 -23.21 -13.64 -0.83
N VAL A 132 -24.18 -13.92 0.05
CA VAL A 132 -24.44 -13.15 1.27
C VAL A 132 -23.28 -13.25 2.27
N THR A 133 -22.50 -14.32 2.24
CA THR A 133 -21.35 -14.49 3.14
C THR A 133 -20.08 -13.87 2.57
N PHE A 134 -19.67 -14.27 1.37
CA PHE A 134 -18.34 -13.94 0.82
C PHE A 134 -18.26 -12.53 0.23
N VAL A 135 -19.35 -11.97 -0.28
CA VAL A 135 -19.32 -10.60 -0.85
C VAL A 135 -19.16 -9.55 0.25
N PRO A 136 -19.89 -9.58 1.38
CA PRO A 136 -19.63 -8.66 2.50
C PRO A 136 -18.24 -8.84 3.13
N LEU A 137 -17.76 -10.08 3.28
CA LEU A 137 -16.38 -10.34 3.74
C LEU A 137 -15.35 -9.68 2.81
N ARG A 138 -15.54 -9.81 1.49
CA ARG A 138 -14.67 -9.17 0.49
C ARG A 138 -14.77 -7.65 0.55
N TRP A 139 -15.96 -7.10 0.76
CA TRP A 139 -16.16 -5.67 0.95
C TRP A 139 -15.37 -5.13 2.14
N ILE A 140 -15.46 -5.78 3.31
CA ILE A 140 -14.70 -5.40 4.51
C ILE A 140 -13.19 -5.45 4.24
N TYR A 141 -12.71 -6.53 3.62
CA TYR A 141 -11.30 -6.69 3.27
C TYR A 141 -10.80 -5.60 2.30
N TYR A 142 -11.57 -5.26 1.27
CA TYR A 142 -11.22 -4.21 0.31
C TYR A 142 -11.32 -2.82 0.91
N ARG A 143 -12.24 -2.59 1.86
CA ARG A 143 -12.35 -1.32 2.58
C ARG A 143 -11.10 -1.06 3.44
N TYR A 144 -10.55 -2.10 4.06
CA TYR A 144 -9.28 -2.03 4.80
C TYR A 144 -8.10 -1.67 3.88
N LYS A 145 -8.02 -2.29 2.70
CA LYS A 145 -6.97 -2.02 1.69
C LYS A 145 -7.20 -0.77 0.82
N LYS A 146 -8.28 -0.02 1.05
CA LYS A 146 -8.72 1.13 0.21
C LYS A 146 -8.96 0.75 -1.27
N TRP A 147 -9.30 -0.51 -1.53
CA TRP A 147 -9.60 -1.10 -2.84
C TRP A 147 -11.10 -1.34 -3.05
N HIS A 148 -11.97 -0.65 -2.29
CA HIS A 148 -13.41 -0.87 -2.30
C HIS A 148 -14.07 -0.54 -3.65
N TYR A 149 -13.46 0.30 -4.49
CA TYR A 149 -13.95 0.58 -5.84
C TYR A 149 -13.92 -0.64 -6.77
N TYR A 150 -13.09 -1.65 -6.50
CA TYR A 150 -13.10 -2.91 -7.25
C TYR A 150 -14.38 -3.73 -7.03
N LEU A 151 -15.15 -3.48 -5.96
CA LEU A 151 -16.46 -4.12 -5.76
C LEU A 151 -17.58 -3.50 -6.60
N LEU A 152 -17.32 -2.36 -7.24
CA LEU A 152 -18.30 -1.71 -8.12
C LEU A 152 -18.34 -2.34 -9.51
N ASP A 153 -17.53 -3.36 -9.81
CA ASP A 153 -17.59 -4.06 -11.09
C ASP A 153 -19.01 -4.57 -11.39
N PHE A 154 -19.42 -4.49 -12.66
CA PHE A 154 -20.75 -4.86 -13.13
C PHE A 154 -21.19 -6.26 -12.68
N CYS A 155 -20.26 -7.18 -12.47
CA CYS A 155 -20.55 -8.53 -12.01
C CYS A 155 -21.16 -8.58 -10.61
N TYR A 156 -20.75 -7.72 -9.68
CA TYR A 156 -21.35 -7.65 -8.35
C TYR A 156 -22.78 -7.14 -8.43
N TYR A 157 -23.04 -6.13 -9.27
CA TYR A 157 -24.38 -5.61 -9.50
C TYR A 157 -25.30 -6.64 -10.16
N ALA A 158 -24.83 -7.29 -11.23
CA ALA A 158 -25.59 -8.33 -11.93
C ALA A 158 -25.92 -9.51 -11.00
N ASN A 159 -24.96 -9.93 -10.17
CA ASN A 159 -25.19 -10.98 -9.18
C ASN A 159 -26.14 -10.54 -8.06
N THR A 160 -26.05 -9.29 -7.57
CA THR A 160 -26.98 -8.76 -6.56
C THR A 160 -28.41 -8.74 -7.10
N PHE A 161 -28.58 -8.27 -8.33
CA PHE A 161 -29.87 -8.27 -9.02
C PHE A 161 -30.41 -9.70 -9.19
N PHE A 162 -29.56 -10.63 -9.62
CA PHE A 162 -29.91 -12.04 -9.75
C PHE A 162 -30.31 -12.69 -8.41
N LEU A 163 -29.59 -12.37 -7.32
CA LEU A 163 -29.93 -12.82 -5.97
C LEU A 163 -31.31 -12.31 -5.54
N VAL A 164 -31.59 -11.01 -5.75
CA VAL A 164 -32.88 -10.41 -5.41
C VAL A 164 -34.02 -11.06 -6.21
N MET A 165 -33.80 -11.36 -7.49
CA MET A 165 -34.77 -12.09 -8.31
C MET A 165 -35.05 -13.49 -7.77
N LEU A 166 -34.01 -14.24 -7.38
CA LEU A 166 -34.16 -15.57 -6.79
C LEU A 166 -34.93 -15.53 -5.47
N LEU A 167 -34.68 -14.53 -4.62
CA LEU A 167 -35.30 -14.42 -3.30
C LEU A 167 -36.74 -13.90 -3.36
N MET A 168 -37.04 -12.92 -4.22
CA MET A 168 -38.36 -12.28 -4.27
C MET A 168 -39.32 -12.89 -5.29
N PHE A 169 -38.80 -13.47 -6.38
CA PHE A 169 -39.60 -14.00 -7.47
C PHE A 169 -39.19 -15.42 -7.90
N PRO A 170 -39.12 -16.40 -6.98
CA PRO A 170 -38.63 -17.75 -7.29
C PRO A 170 -39.50 -18.52 -8.29
N LYS A 171 -40.77 -18.12 -8.48
CA LYS A 171 -41.76 -18.83 -9.31
C LYS A 171 -42.01 -18.21 -10.70
N ASN A 172 -41.32 -17.12 -11.05
CA ASN A 172 -41.55 -16.44 -12.33
C ASN A 172 -40.69 -17.02 -13.45
N GLU A 173 -41.23 -18.02 -14.15
CA GLU A 173 -40.55 -18.83 -15.18
C GLU A 173 -39.97 -18.01 -16.35
N LYS A 174 -40.65 -16.93 -16.75
CA LYS A 174 -40.23 -16.06 -17.87
C LYS A 174 -38.98 -15.23 -17.55
N LEU A 175 -38.67 -15.07 -16.27
CA LEU A 175 -37.58 -14.22 -15.80
C LEU A 175 -36.22 -14.93 -15.87
N PHE A 176 -36.23 -16.28 -15.91
CA PHE A 176 -35.03 -17.10 -15.96
C PHE A 176 -34.57 -17.51 -17.38
N MET A 177 -35.20 -16.96 -18.43
CA MET A 177 -34.92 -17.23 -19.85
C MET A 177 -33.86 -16.31 -20.47
N GLY A 178 -33.15 -15.52 -19.66
CA GLY A 178 -32.17 -14.54 -20.13
C GLY A 178 -30.79 -15.13 -20.50
N PRO A 179 -29.99 -14.43 -21.32
CA PRO A 179 -28.71 -14.89 -21.86
C PRO A 179 -27.56 -14.90 -20.83
N LEU A 180 -27.84 -15.06 -19.52
CA LEU A 180 -26.81 -15.00 -18.48
C LEU A 180 -25.78 -16.14 -18.59
N ALA A 181 -26.14 -17.26 -19.22
CA ALA A 181 -25.23 -18.38 -19.45
C ALA A 181 -24.02 -18.03 -20.35
N TRP A 182 -24.13 -17.02 -21.22
CA TRP A 182 -23.05 -16.60 -22.13
C TRP A 182 -22.00 -15.68 -21.46
N ALA A 183 -22.31 -15.09 -20.30
CA ALA A 183 -21.34 -14.27 -19.56
C ALA A 183 -20.13 -15.09 -19.07
N LEU A 184 -20.33 -16.41 -18.86
CA LEU A 184 -19.29 -17.36 -18.46
C LEU A 184 -18.19 -17.55 -19.51
N ILE A 185 -18.54 -17.50 -20.80
CA ILE A 185 -17.60 -17.80 -21.91
C ILE A 185 -16.65 -16.62 -22.12
N VAL A 186 -17.07 -15.39 -21.80
CA VAL A 186 -16.30 -14.16 -22.02
C VAL A 186 -15.20 -13.95 -20.98
N TRP A 187 -15.35 -14.48 -19.77
CA TRP A 187 -14.36 -14.31 -18.70
C TRP A 187 -13.64 -15.62 -18.37
N ARG A 188 -12.42 -15.75 -18.89
CA ARG A 188 -11.49 -16.86 -18.58
C ARG A 188 -10.93 -16.73 -17.16
N CYS A 189 -11.76 -17.03 -16.16
CA CYS A 189 -11.30 -17.09 -14.77
C CYS A 189 -10.44 -18.35 -14.55
N SER A 190 -9.20 -18.18 -14.08
CA SER A 190 -8.34 -19.30 -13.66
C SER A 190 -8.65 -19.68 -12.22
N LEU A 191 -9.11 -20.91 -12.00
CA LEU A 191 -9.36 -21.45 -10.66
C LEU A 191 -8.03 -21.81 -9.98
N VAL A 192 -7.63 -20.99 -9.01
CA VAL A 192 -6.41 -21.20 -8.23
C VAL A 192 -6.78 -21.39 -6.77
N PHE A 193 -6.72 -22.63 -6.30
CA PHE A 193 -7.11 -22.98 -4.93
C PHE A 193 -6.20 -22.39 -3.84
N SER A 194 -5.02 -21.89 -4.19
CA SER A 194 -4.10 -21.25 -3.24
C SER A 194 -4.54 -19.84 -2.80
N SER A 195 -5.62 -19.28 -3.37
CA SER A 195 -6.06 -17.92 -3.06
C SER A 195 -7.58 -17.82 -2.99
N LEU A 196 -8.11 -17.46 -1.81
CA LEU A 196 -9.53 -17.23 -1.61
C LEU A 196 -10.09 -16.17 -2.58
N ASP A 197 -9.31 -15.13 -2.87
CA ASP A 197 -9.73 -14.04 -3.75
C ASP A 197 -9.97 -14.53 -5.19
N LYS A 198 -9.12 -15.44 -5.67
CA LYS A 198 -9.26 -16.07 -7.00
C LYS A 198 -10.42 -17.07 -7.03
N ILE A 199 -10.59 -17.88 -5.98
CA ILE A 199 -11.72 -18.81 -5.85
C ILE A 199 -13.05 -18.03 -5.86
N VAL A 200 -13.19 -17.03 -4.99
CA VAL A 200 -14.42 -16.21 -4.89
C VAL A 200 -14.69 -15.49 -6.20
N SER A 201 -13.65 -14.98 -6.87
CA SER A 201 -13.79 -14.39 -8.21
C SER A 201 -14.34 -15.39 -9.22
N VAL A 202 -13.79 -16.61 -9.30
CA VAL A 202 -14.29 -17.64 -10.22
C VAL A 202 -15.74 -17.99 -9.90
N LEU A 203 -16.08 -18.19 -8.63
CA LEU A 203 -17.42 -18.60 -8.20
C LEU A 203 -18.49 -17.51 -8.44
N ILE A 204 -18.17 -16.23 -8.26
CA ILE A 204 -19.09 -15.11 -8.56
C ILE A 204 -19.45 -15.07 -10.05
N HIS A 205 -18.54 -15.50 -10.92
CA HIS A 205 -18.82 -15.58 -12.35
C HIS A 205 -19.52 -16.90 -12.70
N LEU A 206 -19.02 -18.02 -12.15
CA LEU A 206 -19.46 -19.38 -12.48
C LEU A 206 -20.85 -19.74 -11.93
N LEU A 207 -21.11 -19.43 -10.66
CA LEU A 207 -22.30 -19.90 -9.96
C LEU A 207 -23.61 -19.40 -10.56
N PRO A 208 -23.76 -18.13 -11.01
CA PRO A 208 -24.99 -17.69 -11.65
C PRO A 208 -25.40 -18.59 -12.81
N GLY A 209 -24.47 -18.91 -13.72
CA GLY A 209 -24.78 -19.78 -14.85
C GLY A 209 -25.14 -21.21 -14.43
N ILE A 210 -24.51 -21.75 -13.39
CA ILE A 210 -24.87 -23.07 -12.84
C ILE A 210 -26.26 -23.03 -12.19
N VAL A 211 -26.59 -21.97 -11.44
CA VAL A 211 -27.91 -21.78 -10.83
C VAL A 211 -29.00 -21.67 -11.92
N PHE A 212 -28.75 -20.89 -12.97
CA PHE A 212 -29.65 -20.85 -14.13
C PHE A 212 -29.83 -22.23 -14.76
N PHE A 213 -28.74 -22.97 -14.99
CA PHE A 213 -28.80 -24.31 -15.57
C PHE A 213 -29.61 -25.29 -14.71
N THR A 214 -29.36 -25.31 -13.40
CA THR A 214 -30.04 -26.22 -12.46
C THR A 214 -31.53 -25.91 -12.33
N ILE A 215 -31.92 -24.64 -12.28
CA ILE A 215 -33.33 -24.24 -12.30
C ILE A 215 -33.99 -24.64 -13.63
N ARG A 216 -33.31 -24.39 -14.75
CA ARG A 216 -33.87 -24.59 -16.09
C ARG A 216 -34.00 -26.07 -16.51
N TRP A 217 -33.06 -26.94 -16.12
CA TRP A 217 -33.03 -28.35 -16.54
C TRP A 217 -33.41 -29.34 -15.45
N TRP A 218 -33.31 -28.97 -14.17
CA TRP A 218 -33.49 -29.89 -13.05
C TRP A 218 -34.68 -29.57 -12.14
N ASN A 219 -35.38 -28.46 -12.38
CA ASN A 219 -36.67 -28.20 -11.76
C ASN A 219 -37.81 -28.81 -12.62
N PRO A 220 -38.59 -29.78 -12.10
CA PRO A 220 -39.64 -30.44 -12.86
C PRO A 220 -40.77 -29.49 -13.29
N GLU A 221 -41.10 -28.47 -12.50
CA GLU A 221 -42.13 -27.47 -12.85
C GLU A 221 -41.68 -26.64 -14.05
N THR A 222 -40.45 -26.12 -14.00
CA THR A 222 -39.88 -25.33 -15.10
C THR A 222 -39.70 -26.21 -16.34
N PHE A 223 -39.12 -27.40 -16.18
CA PHE A 223 -38.91 -28.35 -17.29
C PHE A 223 -40.23 -28.69 -17.99
N ALA A 224 -41.29 -28.99 -17.25
CA ALA A 224 -42.62 -29.27 -17.79
C ALA A 224 -43.22 -28.06 -18.53
N ALA A 225 -43.08 -26.85 -17.99
CA ALA A 225 -43.59 -25.62 -18.62
C ALA A 225 -42.96 -25.31 -19.99
N MET A 226 -41.80 -25.88 -20.31
CA MET A 226 -41.08 -25.66 -21.57
C MET A 226 -41.24 -26.78 -22.58
N HIS A 227 -41.89 -27.88 -22.18
CA HIS A 227 -42.31 -28.97 -23.05
C HIS A 227 -43.85 -29.06 -23.15
N PRO A 228 -44.55 -28.00 -23.60
CA PRO A 228 -45.94 -28.15 -24.00
C PRO A 228 -45.96 -28.86 -25.37
N GLU A 229 -46.12 -30.18 -25.39
CA GLU A 229 -46.21 -30.95 -26.64
C GLU A 229 -47.30 -30.42 -27.61
N ALA A 230 -48.25 -29.61 -27.14
CA ALA A 230 -49.31 -29.01 -27.95
C ALA A 230 -49.00 -27.62 -28.56
N GLN A 231 -47.96 -26.87 -28.14
CA GLN A 231 -47.66 -25.53 -28.68
C GLN A 231 -46.38 -25.46 -29.54
N LEU A 232 -45.59 -26.54 -29.53
CA LEU A 232 -44.34 -26.69 -30.26
C LEU A 232 -44.51 -27.03 -31.76
N GLN A 233 -45.73 -26.99 -32.30
CA GLN A 233 -46.00 -27.18 -33.74
C GLN A 233 -46.46 -25.87 -34.42
N GLU A 234 -46.93 -24.88 -33.64
CA GLU A 234 -47.21 -23.52 -34.11
C GLU A 234 -46.01 -22.58 -33.94
N PHE A 235 -45.31 -22.63 -32.79
CA PHE A 235 -44.19 -21.71 -32.50
C PHE A 235 -42.91 -22.07 -33.25
N ARG A 236 -42.58 -23.36 -33.19
CA ARG A 236 -41.75 -24.04 -34.17
C ARG A 236 -42.64 -24.11 -35.42
N GLY A 237 -42.69 -23.09 -36.24
CA GLY A 237 -43.69 -22.98 -37.31
C GLY A 237 -43.69 -21.55 -37.80
N LEU A 238 -43.68 -20.65 -36.82
CA LEU A 238 -43.38 -19.24 -36.95
C LEU A 238 -41.86 -18.96 -36.96
N MET A 239 -41.08 -19.62 -36.09
CA MET A 239 -39.65 -19.32 -35.90
C MET A 239 -38.75 -19.64 -37.12
N TRP A 240 -39.09 -20.64 -37.94
CA TRP A 240 -38.37 -20.93 -39.19
C TRP A 240 -39.02 -20.34 -40.44
N ARG A 241 -40.21 -19.73 -40.31
CA ARG A 241 -40.96 -19.18 -41.45
C ARG A 241 -40.75 -17.66 -41.60
N THR A 242 -40.10 -17.00 -40.64
CA THR A 242 -39.55 -15.65 -40.81
C THR A 242 -38.12 -15.68 -41.33
N SER A 243 -38.04 -15.85 -42.65
CA SER A 243 -37.00 -15.42 -43.62
C SER A 243 -35.50 -15.58 -43.27
N PRO A 244 -34.73 -16.37 -44.05
CA PRO A 244 -33.28 -16.37 -44.03
C PRO A 244 -32.76 -15.16 -44.82
N SER A 245 -32.09 -14.19 -44.16
CA SER A 245 -30.89 -13.49 -44.69
C SER A 245 -30.49 -12.20 -43.95
N TYR A 246 -31.29 -11.62 -43.04
CA TYR A 246 -30.91 -10.34 -42.38
C TYR A 246 -31.06 -10.29 -40.85
N GLY A 247 -31.69 -11.28 -40.21
CA GLY A 247 -32.00 -11.23 -38.78
C GLY A 247 -30.84 -11.58 -37.83
N HIS A 248 -29.96 -12.52 -38.22
CA HIS A 248 -28.87 -12.96 -37.34
C HIS A 248 -27.83 -11.87 -37.10
N GLY A 249 -27.48 -11.09 -38.13
CA GLY A 249 -26.53 -9.99 -38.03
C GLY A 249 -27.07 -8.83 -37.19
N TYR A 250 -28.34 -8.47 -37.35
CA TYR A 250 -28.96 -7.38 -36.60
C TYR A 250 -29.17 -7.73 -35.11
N PHE A 251 -29.55 -8.97 -34.81
CA PHE A 251 -29.64 -9.45 -33.42
C PHE A 251 -28.27 -9.46 -32.74
N LEU A 252 -27.23 -10.00 -33.40
CA LEU A 252 -25.84 -9.94 -32.91
C LEU A 252 -25.35 -8.50 -32.75
N PHE A 253 -25.67 -7.62 -33.70
CA PHE A 253 -25.30 -6.21 -33.65
C PHE A 253 -25.96 -5.47 -32.48
N LEU A 254 -27.26 -5.66 -32.24
CA LEU A 254 -27.95 -5.09 -31.07
C LEU A 254 -27.41 -5.63 -29.75
N LEU A 255 -27.04 -6.91 -29.70
CA LEU A 255 -26.45 -7.53 -28.52
C LEU A 255 -25.05 -6.97 -28.23
N LEU A 256 -24.23 -6.79 -29.28
CA LEU A 256 -22.93 -6.13 -29.19
C LEU A 256 -23.08 -4.65 -28.82
N LEU A 257 -24.03 -3.92 -29.41
CA LEU A 257 -24.27 -2.50 -29.12
C LEU A 257 -24.76 -2.29 -27.68
N THR A 258 -25.62 -3.17 -27.19
CA THR A 258 -26.08 -3.16 -25.79
C THR A 258 -24.92 -3.51 -24.85
N HIS A 259 -24.05 -4.43 -25.24
CA HIS A 259 -22.86 -4.79 -24.46
C HIS A 259 -21.82 -3.64 -24.43
N PHE A 260 -21.39 -3.13 -25.57
CA PHE A 260 -20.43 -2.02 -25.65
C PHE A 260 -21.02 -0.72 -25.07
N GLY A 261 -22.30 -0.46 -25.30
CA GLY A 261 -23.02 0.68 -24.72
C GLY A 261 -23.11 0.59 -23.20
N SER A 262 -23.47 -0.56 -22.64
CA SER A 262 -23.50 -0.75 -21.18
C SER A 262 -22.09 -0.70 -20.57
N CYS A 263 -21.07 -1.29 -21.22
CA CYS A 263 -19.68 -1.19 -20.78
C CYS A 263 -19.16 0.25 -20.82
N TYR A 264 -19.51 1.04 -21.85
CA TYR A 264 -19.10 2.43 -21.98
C TYR A 264 -19.80 3.33 -20.96
N ILE A 265 -21.12 3.19 -20.79
CA ILE A 265 -21.88 3.93 -19.78
C ILE A 265 -21.40 3.58 -18.36
N PHE A 266 -21.15 2.31 -18.10
CA PHE A 266 -20.58 1.86 -16.82
C PHE A 266 -19.16 2.41 -16.60
N SER A 267 -18.33 2.45 -17.64
CA SER A 267 -16.99 3.06 -17.57
C SER A 267 -17.04 4.56 -17.28
N LEU A 268 -17.99 5.28 -17.89
CA LEU A 268 -18.23 6.70 -17.62
C LEU A 268 -18.75 6.94 -16.19
N LEU A 269 -19.70 6.13 -15.72
CA LEU A 269 -20.18 6.16 -14.34
C LEU A 269 -19.05 5.92 -13.34
N MET A 270 -18.19 4.94 -13.60
CA MET A 270 -17.03 4.64 -12.76
C MET A 270 -15.99 5.77 -12.80
N PHE A 271 -15.73 6.37 -13.96
CA PHE A 271 -14.88 7.54 -14.08
C PHE A 271 -15.43 8.73 -13.26
N CYS A 272 -16.73 8.97 -13.31
CA CYS A 272 -17.39 10.00 -12.50
C CYS A 272 -17.32 9.68 -11.00
N VAL A 273 -17.68 8.46 -10.58
CA VAL A 273 -17.66 8.04 -9.17
C VAL A 273 -16.25 8.09 -8.60
N VAL A 274 -15.24 7.60 -9.32
CA VAL A 274 -13.84 7.66 -8.87
C VAL A 274 -13.34 9.10 -8.81
N ASN A 275 -13.60 9.94 -9.82
CA ASN A 275 -13.15 11.34 -9.75
C ASN A 275 -13.87 12.13 -8.66
N VAL A 276 -15.18 11.98 -8.53
CA VAL A 276 -15.96 12.67 -7.48
C VAL A 276 -15.57 12.18 -6.09
N CYS A 277 -15.50 10.86 -5.86
CA CYS A 277 -15.18 10.34 -4.53
C CYS A 277 -13.69 10.50 -4.17
N CYS A 278 -12.77 10.50 -5.15
CA CYS A 278 -11.34 10.74 -4.90
C CYS A 278 -11.05 12.22 -4.63
N VAL A 279 -11.83 13.15 -5.23
CA VAL A 279 -11.80 14.58 -4.89
C VAL A 279 -12.33 14.82 -3.46
N ILE A 280 -13.40 14.13 -3.06
CA ILE A 280 -13.97 14.26 -1.70
C ILE A 280 -13.04 13.69 -0.63
N GLN A 281 -12.25 12.65 -0.93
CA GLN A 281 -11.36 12.03 0.06
C GLN A 281 -9.97 12.71 0.18
N LYS A 282 -9.70 13.71 -0.67
CA LYS A 282 -8.49 14.56 -0.64
C LYS A 282 -8.74 15.95 -0.04
N SER A 283 -10.01 16.32 0.19
CA SER A 283 -10.44 17.49 0.97
C SER A 283 -10.62 17.13 2.44
#